data_AF-P56406-F1
#
_entry.id   AF-P56406-F1
#
_cell.length_a   1.000
_cell.length_b   1.000
_cell.length_c   1.000
_cell.angle_alpha   90.00
_cell.angle_beta   90.00
_cell.angle_gamma   90.00
#
_symmetry.space_group_name_H-M   'P 1'
#
loop_
_entity.id
_entity.type
_entity.pdbx_description
1 polymer ?
#
loop_
_entity_poly.entity_id
_entity_poly.type
_entity_poly.pdbx_seq_one_letter_code
_entity_poly.pdbx_strand_id
1 'polypeptide(L)'
;TVTVTYDPSNAPSFQQEIANAAQIWNSSVRNVQLRAGGNADFSYYEGNDSRGSYAQTDGHGRGYIFLDYQQNQQYDSTRVTAHETGHVLGLPDHYQGPCSELMSGGGPGPSCTNPYPNAQERSRVNALWANG
;
A
#
# COMPACT_ATOMS: atom_id res chain seq x y z
N THR A 1 18.56 -7.07 -1.14
CA THR A 1 17.18 -6.77 -0.70
C THR A 1 17.23 -5.95 0.56
N VAL A 2 16.48 -4.85 0.60
CA VAL A 2 16.29 -4.01 1.79
C VAL A 2 15.03 -4.46 2.53
N THR A 3 15.06 -4.39 3.86
CA THR A 3 13.86 -4.57 4.69
C THR A 3 13.38 -3.22 5.17
N VAL A 4 12.11 -2.91 4.88
CA VAL A 4 11.40 -1.75 5.40
C VAL A 4 10.46 -2.27 6.49
N THR A 5 10.59 -1.72 7.69
CA THR A 5 9.78 -2.10 8.83
C THR A 5 8.55 -1.21 8.91
N TYR A 6 7.37 -1.81 9.12
CA TYR A 6 6.13 -1.07 9.33
C TYR A 6 5.53 -1.33 10.71
N ASP A 7 4.86 -0.33 11.27
CA ASP A 7 4.11 -0.46 12.52
C ASP A 7 2.60 -0.40 12.23
N PRO A 8 1.88 -1.53 12.37
CA PRO A 8 0.44 -1.55 12.19
C PRO A 8 -0.34 -1.19 13.45
N SER A 9 0.29 -0.96 14.60
CA SER A 9 -0.38 -0.94 15.91
C SER A 9 -1.45 0.15 16.08
N ASN A 10 -1.35 1.26 15.34
CA ASN A 10 -2.36 2.33 15.36
C ASN A 10 -3.50 2.14 14.33
N ALA A 11 -3.56 0.97 13.69
CA ALA A 11 -4.65 0.55 12.81
C ALA A 11 -5.18 -0.86 13.20
N PRO A 12 -5.71 -1.05 14.42
CA PRO A 12 -6.14 -2.35 14.92
C PRO A 12 -7.29 -2.98 14.13
N SER A 13 -8.15 -2.18 13.49
CA SER A 13 -9.29 -2.67 12.71
C SER A 13 -8.86 -3.24 11.35
N PHE A 14 -7.68 -2.87 10.86
CA PHE A 14 -7.14 -3.23 9.55
C PHE A 14 -5.93 -4.19 9.60
N GLN A 15 -5.66 -4.85 10.74
CA GLN A 15 -4.47 -5.70 10.91
C GLN A 15 -4.37 -6.78 9.83
N GLN A 16 -5.49 -7.40 9.47
CA GLN A 16 -5.52 -8.48 8.50
C GLN A 16 -5.20 -7.96 7.09
N GLU A 17 -5.78 -6.83 6.70
CA GLU A 17 -5.55 -6.18 5.42
C GLU A 17 -4.13 -5.67 5.27
N ILE A 18 -3.56 -5.11 6.34
CA ILE A 18 -2.15 -4.69 6.38
C ILE A 18 -1.22 -5.90 6.22
N ALA A 19 -1.48 -7.00 6.94
CA ALA A 19 -0.70 -8.22 6.80
C ALA A 19 -0.81 -8.81 5.37
N ASN A 20 -2.01 -8.80 4.79
CA ASN A 20 -2.25 -9.25 3.42
C ASN A 20 -1.50 -8.37 2.41
N ALA A 21 -1.60 -7.05 2.54
CA ALA A 21 -0.91 -6.09 1.67
C ALA A 21 0.61 -6.28 1.72
N ALA A 22 1.18 -6.45 2.92
CA ALA A 22 2.60 -6.74 3.09
C ALA A 22 3.01 -8.05 2.39
N GLN A 23 2.21 -9.12 2.54
CA GLN A 23 2.46 -10.39 1.87
C GLN A 23 2.37 -10.27 0.34
N ILE A 24 1.40 -9.53 -0.17
CA ILE A 24 1.23 -9.28 -1.61
C ILE A 24 2.47 -8.59 -2.16
N TRP A 25 2.93 -7.51 -1.53
CA TRP A 25 4.15 -6.82 -1.95
C TRP A 25 5.38 -7.73 -1.85
N ASN A 26 5.57 -8.44 -0.74
CA ASN A 26 6.70 -9.36 -0.55
C ASN A 26 6.76 -10.48 -1.59
N SER A 27 5.61 -10.98 -2.05
CA SER A 27 5.53 -11.98 -3.13
C SER A 27 5.68 -11.39 -4.54
N SER A 28 5.47 -10.08 -4.68
CA SER A 28 5.45 -9.37 -5.96
C SER A 28 6.78 -8.73 -6.34
N VAL A 29 7.59 -8.34 -5.35
CA VAL A 29 8.88 -7.66 -5.57
C VAL A 29 10.02 -8.35 -4.82
N ARG A 30 11.26 -8.11 -5.26
CA ARG A 30 12.45 -8.84 -4.77
C ARG A 30 13.48 -7.96 -4.07
N ASN A 31 13.56 -6.69 -4.46
CA ASN A 31 14.59 -5.77 -3.97
C ASN A 31 14.24 -5.10 -2.63
N VAL A 32 12.95 -5.09 -2.26
CA VAL A 32 12.45 -4.63 -0.97
C VAL A 32 11.53 -5.67 -0.34
N GLN A 33 11.51 -5.75 0.98
CA GLN A 33 10.60 -6.59 1.76
C GLN A 33 10.04 -5.80 2.93
N LEU A 34 8.75 -5.94 3.18
CA LEU A 34 8.00 -5.34 4.27
C LEU A 34 7.96 -6.30 5.46
N ARG A 35 8.25 -5.80 6.67
CA ARG A 35 8.19 -6.58 7.92
C ARG A 35 7.52 -5.78 9.02
N ALA A 36 6.58 -6.38 9.74
CA ALA A 36 5.99 -5.76 10.93
C ALA A 36 7.03 -5.68 12.07
N GLY A 37 7.07 -4.58 12.81
CA GLY A 37 7.94 -4.46 13.99
C GLY A 37 7.88 -3.09 14.69
N GLY A 38 8.47 -3.02 15.88
CA GLY A 38 8.71 -1.76 16.59
C GLY A 38 9.90 -1.00 16.01
N ASN A 39 9.98 0.32 16.25
CA ASN A 39 10.92 1.25 15.59
C ASN A 39 10.79 1.24 14.06
N ALA A 40 9.56 1.34 13.58
CA ALA A 40 9.25 1.23 12.17
C ALA A 40 9.75 2.41 11.31
N ASP A 41 9.95 2.14 10.02
CA ASP A 41 10.27 3.14 9.02
C ASP A 41 9.03 3.94 8.60
N PHE A 42 7.86 3.29 8.58
CA PHE A 42 6.56 3.93 8.43
C PHE A 42 5.47 3.27 9.29
N SER A 43 4.34 3.94 9.48
CA SER A 43 3.25 3.44 10.34
C SER A 43 1.89 3.47 9.63
N TYR A 44 0.97 2.60 10.06
CA TYR A 44 -0.44 2.67 9.69
C TYR A 44 -1.26 3.30 10.79
N TYR A 45 -2.23 4.12 10.40
CA TYR A 45 -3.26 4.72 11.25
C TYR A 45 -4.63 4.43 10.66
N GLU A 46 -5.67 4.55 11.47
CA GLU A 46 -7.06 4.44 11.03
C GLU A 46 -7.93 5.56 11.60
N GLY A 47 -9.06 5.84 10.95
CA GLY A 47 -10.02 6.81 11.43
C GLY A 47 -11.08 7.18 10.39
N ASN A 48 -11.68 8.36 10.59
CA ASN A 48 -12.55 8.98 9.59
C ASN A 48 -11.88 10.25 9.04
N ASP A 49 -11.75 10.36 7.72
CA ASP A 49 -11.30 11.55 7.03
C ASP A 49 -12.12 11.76 5.75
N SER A 50 -12.59 12.98 5.53
CA SER A 50 -13.32 13.36 4.31
C SER A 50 -12.56 13.11 3.00
N ARG A 51 -11.23 12.96 3.08
CA ARG A 51 -10.35 12.67 1.93
C ARG A 51 -10.26 11.18 1.60
N GLY A 52 -10.75 10.29 2.46
CA GLY A 52 -10.52 8.84 2.36
C GLY A 52 -9.14 8.43 2.90
N SER A 53 -8.71 7.23 2.51
CA SER A 53 -7.37 6.70 2.80
C SER A 53 -6.31 7.43 1.98
N TYR A 54 -5.11 7.56 2.53
CA TYR A 54 -3.98 8.19 1.84
C TYR A 54 -2.64 7.78 2.45
N ALA A 55 -1.58 7.87 1.66
CA ALA A 55 -0.20 7.81 2.12
C ALA A 55 0.43 9.22 2.22
N GLN A 56 1.11 9.49 3.33
CA GLN A 56 2.00 10.64 3.49
C GLN A 56 3.43 10.09 3.62
N THR A 57 4.18 10.12 2.53
CA THR A 57 5.45 9.39 2.40
C THR A 57 6.48 10.16 1.58
N ASP A 58 7.76 9.81 1.71
CA ASP A 58 8.83 10.23 0.81
C ASP A 58 8.93 9.36 -0.46
N GLY A 59 8.09 8.33 -0.56
CA GLY A 59 8.12 7.36 -1.65
C GLY A 59 9.27 6.35 -1.56
N HIS A 60 9.96 6.27 -0.43
CA HIS A 60 11.11 5.39 -0.24
C HIS A 60 11.14 4.77 1.17
N GLY A 61 9.99 4.27 1.61
CA GLY A 61 9.85 3.48 2.83
C GLY A 61 9.62 4.28 4.11
N ARG A 62 9.51 5.61 4.07
CA ARG A 62 9.25 6.44 5.25
C ARG A 62 7.88 7.10 5.21
N GLY A 63 7.35 7.42 6.39
CA GLY A 63 6.13 8.22 6.54
C GLY A 63 5.00 7.47 7.22
N TYR A 64 3.77 7.62 6.74
CA TYR A 64 2.63 6.88 7.24
C TYR A 64 1.53 6.69 6.20
N ILE A 65 0.66 5.72 6.48
CA ILE A 65 -0.58 5.45 5.75
C ILE A 65 -1.75 5.66 6.71
N PHE A 66 -2.78 6.35 6.25
CA PHE A 66 -4.06 6.49 6.96
C PHE A 66 -5.13 5.70 6.20
N LEU A 67 -5.83 4.80 6.90
CA LEU A 67 -6.92 4.00 6.35
C LEU A 67 -8.27 4.53 6.87
N ASP A 68 -9.10 5.01 5.95
CA ASP A 68 -10.42 5.57 6.27
C ASP A 68 -11.49 4.47 6.37
N TYR A 69 -12.30 4.52 7.42
CA TYR A 69 -13.34 3.53 7.66
C TYR A 69 -14.43 3.51 6.57
N GLN A 70 -14.88 4.67 6.09
CA GLN A 70 -15.98 4.74 5.12
C GLN A 70 -15.53 4.24 3.75
N GLN A 71 -14.35 4.65 3.29
CA GLN A 71 -13.81 4.21 2.01
C GLN A 71 -13.57 2.69 1.99
N ASN A 72 -13.01 2.12 3.07
CA ASN A 72 -12.76 0.68 3.15
C ASN A 72 -14.03 -0.17 3.34
N GLN A 73 -15.18 0.45 3.63
CA GLN A 73 -16.50 -0.21 3.54
C GLN A 73 -17.07 -0.19 2.12
N GLN A 74 -16.69 0.80 1.32
CA GLN A 74 -17.17 0.97 -0.05
C GLN A 74 -16.32 0.24 -1.09
N TYR A 75 -15.01 0.17 -0.87
CA TYR A 75 -14.01 -0.45 -1.75
C TYR A 75 -13.43 -1.71 -1.10
N ASP A 76 -12.77 -2.56 -1.88
CA ASP A 76 -12.03 -3.70 -1.33
C ASP A 76 -10.89 -3.21 -0.43
N SER A 77 -11.00 -3.51 0.87
CA SER A 77 -10.10 -3.00 1.90
C SER A 77 -8.65 -3.47 1.75
N THR A 78 -8.44 -4.71 1.28
CA THR A 78 -7.08 -5.22 0.98
C THR A 78 -6.49 -4.48 -0.22
N ARG A 79 -7.27 -4.20 -1.27
CA ARG A 79 -6.82 -3.41 -2.42
C ARG A 79 -6.46 -1.97 -2.01
N VAL A 80 -7.30 -1.29 -1.22
CA VAL A 80 -7.00 0.06 -0.72
C VAL A 80 -5.69 0.04 0.06
N THR A 81 -5.56 -0.88 1.03
CA THR A 81 -4.34 -0.98 1.84
C THR A 81 -3.09 -1.28 1.00
N ALA A 82 -3.18 -2.18 0.02
CA ALA A 82 -2.07 -2.49 -0.88
C ALA A 82 -1.70 -1.31 -1.79
N HIS A 83 -2.69 -0.53 -2.26
CA HIS A 83 -2.50 0.68 -3.05
C HIS A 83 -1.74 1.75 -2.26
N GLU A 84 -2.19 2.08 -1.04
CA GLU A 84 -1.48 3.05 -0.19
C GLU A 84 -0.05 2.61 0.15
N THR A 85 0.15 1.29 0.34
CA THR A 85 1.48 0.72 0.52
C THR A 85 2.36 0.91 -0.73
N GLY A 86 1.77 0.87 -1.93
CA GLY A 86 2.46 1.14 -3.18
C GLY A 86 3.07 2.53 -3.26
N HIS A 87 2.41 3.54 -2.69
CA HIS A 87 2.97 4.89 -2.58
C HIS A 87 4.21 4.93 -1.70
N VAL A 88 4.21 4.24 -0.56
CA VAL A 88 5.39 4.14 0.33
C VAL A 88 6.57 3.47 -0.40
N LEU A 89 6.29 2.60 -1.36
CA LEU A 89 7.29 1.95 -2.22
C LEU A 89 7.68 2.77 -3.46
N GLY A 90 7.13 3.98 -3.62
CA GLY A 90 7.54 4.96 -4.62
C GLY A 90 6.71 4.97 -5.90
N LEU A 91 5.53 4.33 -5.90
CA LEU A 91 4.63 4.38 -7.05
C LEU A 91 3.67 5.58 -6.94
N PRO A 92 3.54 6.41 -7.99
CA PRO A 92 2.50 7.43 -8.04
C PRO A 92 1.15 6.82 -8.43
N ASP A 93 0.07 7.55 -8.16
CA ASP A 93 -1.24 7.25 -8.70
C ASP A 93 -1.29 7.25 -10.23
N HIS A 94 -2.16 6.40 -10.77
CA HIS A 94 -2.54 6.40 -12.16
C HIS A 94 -4.05 6.09 -12.29
N TYR A 95 -4.90 6.97 -11.76
CA TYR A 95 -6.36 6.77 -11.67
C TYR A 95 -7.10 6.45 -12.98
N GLN A 96 -6.48 6.71 -14.14
CA GLN A 96 -7.04 6.37 -15.47
C GLN A 96 -6.72 4.93 -15.89
N GLY A 97 -5.89 4.22 -15.14
CA GLY A 97 -5.51 2.84 -15.36
C GLY A 97 -6.66 1.84 -15.11
N PRO A 98 -6.56 0.63 -15.65
CA PRO A 98 -7.55 -0.43 -15.45
C PRO A 98 -7.50 -1.03 -14.04
N CYS A 99 -8.49 -1.86 -13.69
CA CYS A 99 -8.50 -2.63 -12.44
C CYS A 99 -7.28 -3.57 -12.28
N SER A 100 -6.70 -4.02 -13.40
CA SER A 100 -5.48 -4.83 -13.39
C SER A 100 -4.23 -4.08 -12.94
N GLU A 101 -4.28 -2.74 -12.88
CA GLU A 101 -3.26 -1.88 -12.27
C GLU A 101 -3.67 -1.59 -10.82
N LEU A 102 -2.74 -1.72 -9.88
CA LEU A 102 -3.03 -1.46 -8.47
C LEU A 102 -3.10 0.04 -8.19
N MET A 103 -2.21 0.81 -8.81
CA MET A 103 -2.10 2.26 -8.68
C MET A 103 -3.19 3.02 -9.45
N SER A 104 -4.11 2.33 -10.13
CA SER A 104 -5.37 2.95 -10.55
C SER A 104 -6.30 3.24 -9.37
N GLY A 105 -6.01 2.69 -8.20
CA GLY A 105 -6.69 3.02 -6.94
C GLY A 105 -8.20 2.82 -7.05
N GLY A 106 -8.95 3.84 -6.64
CA GLY A 106 -10.40 3.88 -6.73
C GLY A 106 -10.95 4.23 -8.13
N GLY A 107 -10.10 4.55 -9.11
CA GLY A 107 -10.49 4.95 -10.46
C GLY A 107 -11.40 3.96 -11.19
N PRO A 108 -11.10 2.64 -11.16
CA PRO A 108 -11.95 1.60 -11.75
C PRO A 108 -13.29 1.37 -11.04
N GLY A 109 -13.56 2.06 -9.92
CA GLY A 109 -14.77 1.91 -9.13
C GLY A 109 -14.75 0.73 -8.15
N PRO A 110 -15.77 0.64 -7.27
CA PRO A 110 -15.80 -0.31 -6.14
C PRO A 110 -15.96 -1.79 -6.55
N SER A 111 -16.34 -2.07 -7.80
CA SER A 111 -16.37 -3.45 -8.31
C SER A 111 -14.97 -4.04 -8.54
N CYS A 112 -13.94 -3.19 -8.57
CA CYS A 112 -12.57 -3.62 -8.71
C CYS A 112 -11.98 -4.06 -7.37
N THR A 113 -11.64 -5.35 -7.28
CA THR A 113 -11.14 -5.97 -6.04
C THR A 113 -9.71 -6.49 -6.16
N ASN A 114 -9.01 -6.28 -7.28
CA ASN A 114 -7.65 -6.80 -7.48
C ASN A 114 -6.64 -6.08 -6.56
N PRO A 115 -5.99 -6.75 -5.59
CA PRO A 115 -5.02 -6.10 -4.72
C PRO A 115 -3.57 -6.24 -5.21
N TYR A 116 -3.33 -6.89 -6.35
CA TYR A 116 -1.98 -7.21 -6.83
C TYR A 116 -1.43 -6.15 -7.78
N PRO A 117 -0.16 -5.73 -7.61
CA PRO A 117 0.51 -4.88 -8.58
C PRO A 117 0.76 -5.64 -9.88
N ASN A 118 0.60 -4.95 -11.00
CA ASN A 118 0.85 -5.48 -12.32
C ASN A 118 2.36 -5.65 -12.59
N ALA A 119 2.72 -6.15 -13.78
CA ALA A 119 4.12 -6.36 -14.13
C ALA A 119 4.96 -5.06 -14.18
N GLN A 120 4.37 -3.95 -14.61
CA GLN A 120 5.05 -2.66 -14.74
C GLN A 120 5.32 -2.04 -13.36
N GLU A 121 4.32 -2.05 -12.48
CA GLU A 121 4.42 -1.60 -11.09
C GLU A 121 5.47 -2.40 -10.32
N ARG A 122 5.45 -3.73 -10.43
CA ARG A 122 6.48 -4.61 -9.84
C ARG A 122 7.88 -4.30 -10.37
N SER A 123 8.01 -4.11 -11.69
CA SER A 123 9.29 -3.75 -12.31
C SER A 123 9.79 -2.40 -11.80
N ARG A 124 8.90 -1.41 -11.70
CA ARG A 124 9.22 -0.07 -11.20
C ARG A 124 9.71 -0.09 -9.77
N VAL A 125 9.00 -0.77 -8.85
CA VAL A 125 9.46 -0.92 -7.45
C VAL A 125 10.81 -1.63 -7.41
N ASN A 126 11.01 -2.72 -8.16
CA ASN A 126 12.32 -3.37 -8.18
C ASN A 126 13.44 -2.43 -8.66
N ALA A 127 13.18 -1.57 -9.65
CA ALA A 127 14.16 -0.60 -10.12
C ALA A 127 14.47 0.49 -9.08
N LEU A 128 13.44 1.02 -8.40
CA LEU A 128 13.59 2.04 -7.35
C LEU A 128 14.42 1.51 -6.17
N TRP A 129 14.22 0.25 -5.80
CA TRP A 129 14.86 -0.37 -4.64
C TRP A 129 16.14 -1.16 -4.97
N ALA A 130 16.66 -1.07 -6.20
CA ALA A 130 17.80 -1.87 -6.65
C ALA A 130 19.07 -1.65 -5.81
N ASN A 131 19.27 -0.43 -5.31
CA ASN A 131 20.40 -0.06 -4.46
C ASN A 131 20.00 0.28 -3.01
N GLY A 132 18.75 -0.05 -2.66
CA GLY A 132 18.16 0.23 -1.36
C GLY A 132 17.54 1.60 -1.24
#